data_AF-A0A5C3K927-F1
#
_entry.id   AF-A0A5C3K927-F1
#
_cell.length_a   1.000
_cell.length_b   1.000
_cell.length_c   1.000
_cell.angle_alpha   90.00
_cell.angle_beta   90.00
_cell.angle_gamma   90.00
#
_symmetry.space_group_name_H-M   'P 1'
#
loop_
_entity.id
_entity.type
_entity.pdbx_description
1 polymer ?
#
loop_
_entity_poly.entity_id
_entity_poly.type
_entity_poly.pdbx_seq_one_letter_code
_entity_poly.pdbx_strand_id
1 'polypeptide(L)'
;MPTHTIPSGFIKLYQAIPGAPWDYEQWKSITGVRRGLFHQDPSLLPSGWTPQTAEDVSIYFELYTNQRNEEQRRRFAASRKSVAHDNVRGRAVWRDFILEGVKIWDIHGIISRALSDNLLHPFQHMKANKLRELPASFHMVDSLHAIGGALFGDEALDDLGRLLQPLREGTLIIAQRASE
;
A
#
# COMPACT_ATOMS: atom_id res chain seq x y z
N MET A 1 7.65 -15.93 8.97
CA MET A 1 8.64 -14.89 8.61
C MET A 1 7.97 -13.54 8.78
N PRO A 2 8.66 -12.46 9.22
CA PRO A 2 8.05 -11.14 9.26
C PRO A 2 7.81 -10.66 7.82
N THR A 3 6.58 -10.84 7.34
CA THR A 3 6.10 -10.32 6.06
C THR A 3 6.14 -8.80 6.11
N HIS A 4 6.39 -8.14 4.97
CA HIS A 4 6.35 -6.68 4.85
C HIS A 4 5.09 -6.08 5.53
N THR A 5 5.21 -4.85 6.02
CA THR A 5 4.08 -4.12 6.62
C THR A 5 3.33 -3.33 5.53
N ILE A 6 2.03 -3.08 5.71
CA ILE A 6 1.25 -2.25 4.76
C ILE A 6 1.95 -0.91 4.46
N PRO A 7 2.46 -0.14 5.45
CA PRO A 7 3.20 1.09 5.18
C PRO A 7 4.41 0.90 4.25
N SER A 8 5.12 -0.24 4.34
CA SER A 8 6.24 -0.53 3.44
C SER A 8 5.79 -0.88 2.01
N GLY A 9 4.59 -1.43 1.85
CA GLY A 9 3.98 -1.67 0.54
C GLY A 9 3.75 -0.35 -0.22
N PHE A 10 3.22 0.67 0.46
CA PHE A 10 3.03 2.00 -0.14
C PHE A 10 4.34 2.73 -0.46
N ILE A 11 5.40 2.55 0.35
CA ILE A 11 6.73 3.07 0.02
C ILE A 11 7.26 2.42 -1.26
N LYS A 12 7.09 1.10 -1.40
CA LYS A 12 7.50 0.38 -2.62
C LYS A 12 6.75 0.86 -3.86
N LEU A 13 5.45 1.14 -3.76
CA LEU A 13 4.69 1.72 -4.87
C LEU A 13 5.27 3.07 -5.29
N TYR A 14 5.51 3.97 -4.34
CA TYR A 14 6.05 5.31 -4.61
C TYR A 14 7.46 5.29 -5.21
N GLN A 15 8.30 4.33 -4.80
CA GLN A 15 9.63 4.15 -5.35
C GLN A 15 9.63 3.50 -6.74
N ALA A 16 8.64 2.65 -7.01
CA ALA A 16 8.53 1.95 -8.27
C ALA A 16 8.13 2.89 -9.42
N ILE A 17 7.20 3.80 -9.16
CA ILE A 17 6.75 4.83 -10.10
C ILE A 17 6.63 6.16 -9.33
N PRO A 18 7.38 7.20 -9.71
CA PRO A 18 7.26 8.51 -9.08
C PRO A 18 5.81 8.98 -9.03
N GLY A 19 5.35 9.39 -7.85
CA GLY A 19 3.97 9.82 -7.64
C GLY A 19 2.97 8.70 -7.34
N ALA A 20 3.30 7.43 -7.56
CA ALA A 20 2.36 6.34 -7.31
C ALA A 20 2.15 6.03 -5.81
N PRO A 21 0.94 5.63 -5.39
CA PRO A 21 -0.34 5.84 -6.08
C PRO A 21 -0.91 7.25 -5.86
N TRP A 22 -0.22 8.12 -5.13
CA TRP A 22 -0.67 9.43 -4.64
C TRP A 22 -1.09 10.44 -5.71
N ASP A 23 -0.60 10.28 -6.94
CA ASP A 23 -0.95 11.12 -8.07
C ASP A 23 -2.04 10.51 -8.97
N TYR A 24 -2.50 9.29 -8.70
CA TYR A 24 -3.56 8.64 -9.47
C TYR A 24 -4.95 9.15 -9.06
N GLU A 25 -5.82 9.41 -10.02
CA GLU A 25 -7.12 10.04 -9.77
C GLU A 25 -8.03 9.18 -8.90
N GLN A 26 -8.05 7.87 -9.12
CA GLN A 26 -8.81 6.96 -8.28
C GLN A 26 -8.31 6.95 -6.84
N TRP A 27 -6.98 6.95 -6.65
CA TRP A 27 -6.40 6.97 -5.32
C TRP A 27 -6.64 8.30 -4.60
N LYS A 28 -6.59 9.44 -5.32
CA LYS A 28 -6.98 10.75 -4.80
C LYS A 28 -8.44 10.77 -4.37
N SER A 29 -9.33 10.14 -5.14
CA SER A 29 -10.75 10.03 -4.79
C SER A 29 -10.99 9.18 -3.53
N ILE A 30 -10.20 8.12 -3.35
CA ILE A 30 -10.29 7.24 -2.17
C ILE A 30 -9.73 7.95 -0.92
N THR A 31 -8.57 8.59 -1.05
CA THR A 31 -7.82 9.10 0.11
C THR A 31 -8.12 10.55 0.46
N GLY A 32 -8.62 11.34 -0.49
CA GLY A 32 -8.74 12.79 -0.38
C GLY A 32 -7.41 13.55 -0.50
N VAL A 33 -6.27 12.87 -0.66
CA VAL A 33 -4.94 13.49 -0.82
C VAL A 33 -4.78 13.92 -2.28
N ARG A 34 -5.11 15.18 -2.59
CA ARG A 34 -5.32 15.62 -4.00
C ARG A 34 -4.06 16.00 -4.79
N ARG A 35 -2.95 16.34 -4.12
CA ARG A 35 -1.79 16.99 -4.74
C ARG A 35 -0.46 16.27 -4.45
N GLY A 36 -0.53 14.95 -4.26
CA GLY A 36 0.61 14.12 -3.88
C GLY A 36 0.99 14.24 -2.40
N LEU A 37 2.04 13.53 -1.99
CA LEU A 37 2.48 13.46 -0.58
C LEU A 37 3.41 14.59 -0.14
N PHE A 38 4.25 15.10 -1.04
CA PHE A 38 5.37 15.99 -0.71
C PHE A 38 5.28 17.31 -1.49
N HIS A 39 4.10 17.92 -1.49
CA HIS A 39 3.88 19.19 -2.18
C HIS A 39 4.64 20.34 -1.47
N GLN A 40 5.16 21.31 -2.23
CA GLN A 40 5.91 22.44 -1.67
C GLN A 40 5.02 23.42 -0.90
N ASP A 41 3.77 23.59 -1.36
CA ASP A 41 2.75 24.37 -0.64
C ASP A 41 2.23 23.59 0.58
N PRO A 42 2.41 24.12 1.81
CA PRO A 42 1.94 23.48 3.05
C PRO A 42 0.44 23.21 3.08
N SER A 43 -0.37 24.05 2.41
CA SER A 43 -1.83 23.91 2.40
C SER A 43 -2.31 22.72 1.57
N LEU A 44 -1.42 22.16 0.75
CA LEU A 44 -1.69 21.03 -0.15
C LEU A 44 -1.12 19.71 0.37
N LEU A 45 -0.48 19.71 1.55
CA LEU A 45 -0.01 18.50 2.21
C LEU A 45 -1.18 17.66 2.76
N PRO A 46 -0.97 16.35 3.03
CA PRO A 46 -1.94 15.55 3.74
C PRO A 46 -2.40 16.20 5.05
N SER A 47 -3.67 16.01 5.40
CA SER A 47 -4.24 16.61 6.61
C SER A 47 -3.40 16.31 7.85
N GLY A 48 -3.08 17.34 8.62
CA GLY A 48 -2.25 17.25 9.83
C GLY A 48 -0.74 17.22 9.57
N TRP A 49 -0.28 17.21 8.32
CA TRP A 49 1.16 17.30 8.02
C TRP A 49 1.63 18.75 8.00
N THR A 50 2.77 18.98 8.63
CA THR A 50 3.55 20.22 8.45
C THR A 50 4.62 20.01 7.37
N PRO A 51 5.23 21.08 6.84
CA PRO A 51 6.37 20.94 5.93
C PRO A 51 7.51 20.09 6.51
N GLN A 52 7.79 20.25 7.81
CA GLN A 52 8.79 19.44 8.50
C GLN A 52 8.39 17.96 8.55
N THR A 53 7.10 17.69 8.75
CA THR A 53 6.57 16.32 8.74
C THR A 53 6.75 15.66 7.38
N ALA A 54 6.45 16.40 6.30
CA ALA A 54 6.62 15.91 4.94
C ALA A 54 8.10 15.61 4.64
N GLU A 55 9.01 16.50 5.04
CA GLU A 55 10.47 16.30 4.91
C GLU A 55 10.96 15.09 5.73
N ASP A 56 10.52 14.95 6.98
CA ASP A 56 10.90 13.82 7.82
C ASP A 56 10.45 12.48 7.19
N VAL A 57 9.26 12.45 6.59
CA VAL A 57 8.74 11.27 5.89
C VAL A 57 9.50 11.01 4.58
N SER A 58 9.87 12.04 3.81
CA SER A 58 10.67 11.85 2.59
C SER A 58 12.06 11.30 2.93
N ILE A 59 12.71 11.80 3.98
CA ILE A 59 13.98 11.25 4.48
C ILE A 59 13.82 9.78 4.88
N TYR A 60 12.70 9.42 5.54
CA TYR A 60 12.43 8.03 5.86
C TYR A 60 12.34 7.14 4.61
N PHE A 61 11.71 7.62 3.53
CA PHE A 61 11.61 6.88 2.28
C PHE A 61 12.99 6.61 1.69
N GLU A 62 13.86 7.62 1.66
CA GLU A 62 15.25 7.48 1.17
C GLU A 62 16.05 6.48 2.03
N LEU A 63 15.96 6.59 3.36
CA LEU A 63 16.61 5.66 4.28
C LEU A 63 16.11 4.23 4.08
N TYR A 64 14.81 4.05 3.79
CA TYR A 64 14.24 2.75 3.46
C TYR A 64 14.79 2.22 2.13
N THR A 65 14.88 3.04 1.08
CA THR A 65 15.44 2.62 -0.22
C THR A 65 16.89 2.18 -0.10
N ASN A 66 17.68 2.94 0.67
CA ASN A 66 19.13 2.79 0.81
C ASN A 66 19.56 1.56 1.65
N GLN A 67 18.62 0.79 2.20
CA GLN A 67 18.95 -0.48 2.85
C GLN A 67 19.50 -1.49 1.82
N ARG A 68 20.50 -2.29 2.24
CA ARG A 68 21.30 -3.12 1.33
C ARG A 68 20.51 -4.23 0.63
N ASN A 69 19.46 -4.75 1.27
CA ASN A 69 18.64 -5.83 0.76
C ASN A 69 17.23 -5.85 1.38
N GLU A 70 16.35 -6.66 0.82
CA GLU A 70 14.95 -6.78 1.25
C GLU A 70 14.77 -7.23 2.71
N GLU A 71 15.65 -8.10 3.22
CA GLU A 71 15.60 -8.52 4.62
C GLU A 71 15.88 -7.34 5.57
N GLN A 72 16.86 -6.50 5.23
CA GLN A 72 17.16 -5.28 5.98
C GLN A 72 16.03 -4.26 5.86
N ARG A 73 15.44 -4.07 4.67
CA ARG A 73 14.26 -3.22 4.47
C ARG A 73 13.10 -3.66 5.37
N ARG A 74 12.81 -4.96 5.42
CA ARG A 74 11.78 -5.53 6.30
C ARG A 74 12.06 -5.24 7.76
N ARG A 75 13.27 -5.50 8.25
CA ARG A 75 13.66 -5.22 9.65
C ARG A 75 13.59 -3.73 9.97
N PHE A 76 14.02 -2.88 9.05
CA PHE A 76 14.02 -1.43 9.21
C PHE A 76 12.61 -0.86 9.35
N ALA A 77 11.66 -1.33 8.53
CA ALA A 77 10.26 -0.93 8.61
C ALA A 77 9.48 -1.60 9.76
N ALA A 78 9.85 -2.80 10.19
CA ALA A 78 9.16 -3.52 11.26
C ALA A 78 9.48 -3.00 12.67
N SER A 79 10.49 -2.16 12.84
CA SER A 79 10.88 -1.64 14.15
C SER A 79 9.79 -0.75 14.76
N ARG A 80 9.16 -1.23 15.83
CA ARG A 80 8.04 -0.55 16.53
C ARG A 80 8.54 0.30 17.70
N LYS A 81 9.33 1.33 17.41
CA LYS A 81 9.57 2.38 18.40
C LYS A 81 8.43 3.41 18.32
N SER A 82 8.00 3.93 19.46
CA SER A 82 7.05 5.07 19.52
C SER A 82 7.75 6.32 19.00
N VAL A 83 6.99 7.33 18.53
CA VAL A 83 7.55 8.58 17.96
C VAL A 83 8.63 9.19 18.85
N ALA A 84 8.42 9.22 20.18
CA ALA A 84 9.35 9.77 21.16
C ALA A 84 10.66 8.96 21.34
N HIS A 85 10.69 7.70 20.90
CA HIS A 85 11.84 6.81 21.02
C HIS A 85 12.34 6.29 19.67
N ASP A 86 11.75 6.79 18.58
CA ASP A 86 12.15 6.40 17.24
C ASP A 86 13.33 7.25 16.79
N ASN A 87 14.49 6.62 16.63
CA ASN A 87 15.69 7.27 16.13
C ASN A 87 15.60 7.57 14.61
N VAL A 88 14.56 7.06 13.93
CA VAL A 88 14.31 7.29 12.51
C VAL A 88 13.15 8.27 12.37
N ARG A 89 13.47 9.51 11.98
CA ARG A 89 12.49 10.56 11.70
C ARG A 89 11.50 10.10 10.63
N GLY A 90 10.25 10.55 10.71
CA GLY A 90 9.20 10.23 9.73
C GLY A 90 8.62 8.82 9.77
N ARG A 91 9.35 7.81 10.27
CA ARG A 91 8.88 6.41 10.25
C ARG A 91 7.56 6.20 11.00
N ALA A 92 7.48 6.72 12.22
CA ALA A 92 6.29 6.56 13.04
C ALA A 92 5.11 7.35 12.46
N VAL A 93 5.35 8.58 11.98
CA VAL A 93 4.31 9.39 11.32
C VAL A 93 3.75 8.69 10.09
N TRP A 94 4.63 8.17 9.23
CA TRP A 94 4.21 7.44 8.04
C TRP A 94 3.41 6.18 8.38
N ARG A 95 3.89 5.39 9.34
CA ARG A 95 3.19 4.19 9.81
C ARG A 95 1.79 4.55 10.28
N ASP A 96 1.68 5.53 11.15
CA ASP A 96 0.41 5.88 11.79
C ASP A 96 -0.56 6.48 10.75
N PHE A 97 -0.07 7.36 9.86
CA PHE A 97 -0.83 7.89 8.72
C PHE A 97 -1.42 6.78 7.83
N ILE A 98 -0.61 5.78 7.45
CA ILE A 98 -1.09 4.68 6.61
C ILE A 98 -2.04 3.76 7.37
N LEU A 99 -1.74 3.40 8.63
CA LEU A 99 -2.59 2.47 9.38
C LEU A 99 -3.96 3.07 9.73
N GLU A 100 -4.02 4.37 9.97
CA GLU A 100 -5.28 5.10 10.13
C GLU A 100 -5.98 5.24 8.77
N GLY A 101 -5.25 5.65 7.74
CA GLY A 101 -5.75 5.78 6.37
C GLY A 101 -6.38 4.49 5.84
N VAL A 102 -5.74 3.33 6.01
CA VAL A 102 -6.26 2.02 5.58
C VAL A 102 -7.67 1.75 6.11
N LYS A 103 -7.98 2.20 7.33
CA LYS A 103 -9.30 2.06 7.93
C LYS A 103 -10.28 3.07 7.37
N ILE A 104 -9.89 4.35 7.32
CA ILE A 104 -10.75 5.45 6.86
C ILE A 104 -11.09 5.29 5.37
N TRP A 105 -10.14 4.85 4.56
CA TRP A 105 -10.25 4.70 3.12
C TRP A 105 -10.88 3.37 2.69
N ASP A 106 -11.33 2.54 3.64
CA ASP A 106 -11.93 1.21 3.38
C ASP A 106 -11.09 0.33 2.44
N ILE A 107 -9.76 0.31 2.61
CA ILE A 107 -8.87 -0.42 1.69
C ILE A 107 -9.19 -1.92 1.70
N HIS A 108 -9.51 -2.47 2.86
CA HIS A 108 -9.95 -3.86 2.98
C HIS A 108 -11.26 -4.09 2.21
N GLY A 109 -12.28 -3.25 2.40
CA GLY A 109 -13.56 -3.41 1.72
C GLY A 109 -13.44 -3.26 0.20
N ILE A 110 -12.57 -2.38 -0.30
CA ILE A 110 -12.28 -2.23 -1.73
C ILE A 110 -11.64 -3.51 -2.28
N ILE A 111 -10.61 -4.05 -1.60
CA ILE A 111 -9.93 -5.29 -2.01
C ILE A 111 -10.91 -6.47 -2.01
N SER A 112 -11.70 -6.62 -0.94
CA SER A 112 -12.67 -7.71 -0.80
C SER A 112 -13.76 -7.67 -1.89
N ARG A 113 -14.22 -6.47 -2.26
CA ARG A 113 -15.15 -6.27 -3.39
C ARG A 113 -14.49 -6.63 -4.72
N ALA A 114 -13.30 -6.10 -4.98
CA ALA A 114 -12.55 -6.40 -6.20
C ALA A 114 -12.33 -7.91 -6.40
N LEU A 115 -11.99 -8.62 -5.33
CA LEU A 115 -11.87 -10.09 -5.36
C LEU A 115 -13.22 -10.76 -5.64
N SER A 116 -14.29 -10.33 -4.96
CA SER A 116 -15.62 -10.93 -5.09
C SER A 116 -16.22 -10.74 -6.49
N ASP A 117 -16.07 -9.55 -7.05
CA ASP A 117 -16.61 -9.18 -8.38
C ASP A 117 -15.91 -9.94 -9.51
N ASN A 118 -14.66 -10.33 -9.29
CA ASN A 118 -13.87 -11.11 -10.25
C ASN A 118 -13.93 -12.63 -9.99
N LEU A 119 -14.78 -13.09 -9.07
CA LEU A 119 -14.88 -14.50 -8.65
C LEU A 119 -13.58 -15.07 -8.07
N LEU A 120 -12.74 -14.18 -7.54
CA LEU A 120 -11.45 -14.48 -6.93
C LEU A 120 -11.55 -14.49 -5.40
N HIS A 121 -12.72 -14.31 -4.78
CA HIS A 121 -12.77 -14.32 -3.32
C HIS A 121 -12.51 -15.73 -2.75
N PRO A 122 -11.66 -15.91 -1.72
CA PRO A 122 -11.33 -17.23 -1.19
C PRO A 122 -12.56 -18.08 -0.81
N PHE A 123 -13.58 -17.44 -0.24
CA PHE A 123 -14.83 -18.14 0.10
C PHE A 123 -15.65 -18.56 -1.13
N GLN A 124 -15.61 -17.81 -2.23
CA GLN A 124 -16.24 -18.22 -3.49
C GLN A 124 -15.53 -19.44 -4.06
N HIS A 125 -14.19 -19.47 -4.03
CA HIS A 125 -13.40 -20.64 -4.40
C HIS A 125 -13.69 -21.86 -3.51
N MET A 126 -13.79 -21.67 -2.20
CA MET A 126 -14.17 -22.76 -1.28
C MET A 126 -15.54 -23.32 -1.61
N LYS A 127 -16.54 -22.44 -1.82
CA LYS A 127 -17.91 -22.85 -2.19
C LYS A 127 -17.94 -23.59 -3.52
N ALA A 128 -17.22 -23.09 -4.54
CA ALA A 128 -17.15 -23.70 -5.86
C ALA A 128 -16.49 -25.09 -5.83
N ASN A 129 -15.44 -25.25 -5.02
CA ASN A 129 -14.67 -26.51 -4.92
C ASN A 129 -15.12 -27.40 -3.75
N LYS A 130 -16.20 -27.05 -3.04
CA LYS A 130 -16.71 -27.76 -1.86
C LYS A 130 -15.63 -27.98 -0.77
N LEU A 131 -14.72 -27.03 -0.63
CA LEU A 131 -13.66 -27.08 0.38
C LEU A 131 -14.23 -26.66 1.74
N ARG A 132 -13.81 -27.37 2.80
CA ARG A 132 -14.18 -27.07 4.19
C ARG A 132 -13.23 -26.08 4.86
N GLU A 133 -12.03 -25.95 4.30
CA GLU A 133 -10.96 -25.09 4.81
C GLU A 133 -10.48 -24.14 3.72
N LEU A 134 -9.96 -23.00 4.14
CA LEU A 134 -9.44 -21.98 3.24
C LEU A 134 -8.16 -22.52 2.56
N PRO A 135 -8.02 -22.42 1.23
CA PRO A 135 -6.83 -22.92 0.55
C PRO A 135 -5.55 -22.28 1.12
N ALA A 136 -4.55 -23.11 1.45
CA ALA A 136 -3.30 -22.65 2.05
C ALA A 136 -2.50 -21.67 1.17
N SER A 137 -2.76 -21.68 -0.14
CA SER A 137 -2.23 -20.72 -1.10
C SER A 137 -3.33 -20.24 -2.01
N PHE A 138 -3.81 -19.03 -1.76
CA PHE A 138 -4.68 -18.32 -2.67
C PHE A 138 -3.83 -17.69 -3.78
N HIS A 139 -4.15 -17.92 -5.06
CA HIS A 139 -3.39 -17.41 -6.20
C HIS A 139 -3.61 -15.89 -6.34
N MET A 140 -2.89 -15.13 -5.53
CA MET A 140 -2.97 -13.66 -5.48
C MET A 140 -2.57 -12.99 -6.80
N VAL A 141 -1.81 -13.67 -7.67
CA VAL A 141 -1.19 -13.05 -8.86
C VAL A 141 -2.23 -12.51 -9.85
N ASP A 142 -3.29 -13.28 -10.11
CA ASP A 142 -4.39 -12.86 -11.00
C ASP A 142 -5.27 -11.80 -10.32
N SER A 143 -5.35 -11.89 -8.99
CA SER A 143 -6.08 -10.92 -8.17
C SER A 143 -5.43 -9.54 -8.13
N LEU A 144 -4.11 -9.44 -8.34
CA LEU A 144 -3.41 -8.16 -8.32
C LEU A 144 -3.90 -7.20 -9.41
N HIS A 145 -4.38 -7.71 -10.54
CA HIS A 145 -4.92 -6.88 -11.62
C HIS A 145 -6.23 -6.22 -11.20
N ALA A 146 -7.17 -7.02 -10.68
CA ALA A 146 -8.44 -6.54 -10.14
C ALA A 146 -8.24 -5.57 -8.95
N ILE A 147 -7.35 -5.92 -8.02
CA ILE A 147 -7.02 -5.07 -6.87
C ILE A 147 -6.37 -3.76 -7.32
N GLY A 148 -5.42 -3.85 -8.26
CA GLY A 148 -4.74 -2.71 -8.84
C GLY A 148 -5.71 -1.72 -9.46
N GLY A 149 -6.61 -2.19 -10.33
CA GLY A 149 -7.64 -1.35 -10.93
C GLY A 149 -8.60 -0.76 -9.89
N ALA A 150 -9.02 -1.54 -8.90
CA ALA A 150 -9.95 -1.07 -7.88
C ALA A 150 -9.34 -0.04 -6.90
N LEU A 151 -8.05 -0.11 -6.62
CA LEU A 151 -7.38 0.85 -5.72
C LEU A 151 -6.83 2.06 -6.50
N PHE A 152 -6.25 1.83 -7.66
CA PHE A 152 -5.36 2.79 -8.31
C PHE A 152 -5.86 3.30 -9.65
N GLY A 153 -6.89 2.65 -10.23
CA GLY A 153 -7.45 3.04 -11.52
C GLY A 153 -6.63 2.61 -12.73
N ASP A 154 -7.05 3.10 -13.88
CA ASP A 154 -6.49 2.73 -15.18
C ASP A 154 -5.02 3.17 -15.30
N GLU A 155 -4.59 4.21 -14.58
CA GLU A 155 -3.19 4.66 -14.53
C GLU A 155 -2.23 3.59 -14.00
N ALA A 156 -2.74 2.61 -13.24
CA ALA A 156 -1.95 1.50 -12.73
C ALA A 156 -1.97 0.25 -13.63
N LEU A 157 -2.70 0.27 -14.75
CA LEU A 157 -2.88 -0.86 -15.65
C LEU A 157 -2.15 -0.63 -16.98
N ASP A 158 -1.70 -1.72 -17.60
CA ASP A 158 -1.24 -1.71 -18.99
C ASP A 158 -2.43 -1.78 -19.98
N ASP A 159 -2.12 -1.73 -21.28
CA ASP A 159 -3.13 -1.80 -22.35
C ASP A 159 -3.96 -3.11 -22.35
N LEU A 160 -3.51 -4.13 -21.63
CA LEU A 160 -4.19 -5.42 -21.46
C LEU A 160 -5.00 -5.49 -20.16
N GLY A 161 -5.12 -4.38 -19.41
CA GLY A 161 -5.81 -4.33 -18.12
C GLY A 161 -5.03 -5.00 -16.99
N ARG A 162 -3.71 -5.19 -17.14
CA ARG A 162 -2.87 -5.84 -16.14
C ARG A 162 -2.14 -4.78 -15.32
N LEU A 163 -2.19 -4.92 -14.00
CA LEU A 163 -1.33 -4.15 -13.08
C LEU A 163 0.12 -4.08 -13.59
N LEU A 164 0.60 -2.84 -13.74
CA LEU A 164 1.96 -2.54 -14.19
C LEU A 164 2.99 -3.29 -13.35
N GLN A 165 3.96 -3.91 -14.03
CA GLN A 165 4.96 -4.77 -13.40
C GLN A 165 5.67 -4.13 -12.19
N PRO A 166 6.07 -2.85 -12.21
CA PRO A 166 6.71 -2.19 -11.06
C PRO A 166 5.81 -2.12 -9.81
N LEU A 167 4.49 -2.09 -9.97
CA LEU A 167 3.55 -1.92 -8.86
C LEU A 167 3.20 -3.24 -8.15
N ARG A 168 3.42 -4.38 -8.81
CA ARG A 168 2.95 -5.71 -8.34
C ARG A 168 3.43 -6.07 -6.94
N GLU A 169 4.69 -5.78 -6.62
CA GLU A 169 5.25 -6.12 -5.30
C GLU A 169 4.57 -5.32 -4.18
N GLY A 170 4.45 -4.00 -4.36
CA GLY A 170 3.80 -3.12 -3.39
C GLY A 170 2.32 -3.48 -3.19
N THR A 171 1.60 -3.73 -4.29
CA THR A 171 0.20 -4.15 -4.26
C THR A 171 0.02 -5.51 -3.59
N LEU A 172 0.90 -6.47 -3.84
CA LEU A 172 0.86 -7.78 -3.18
C LEU A 172 1.02 -7.66 -1.68
N ILE A 173 1.96 -6.84 -1.21
CA ILE A 173 2.17 -6.59 0.23
C ILE A 173 0.91 -6.00 0.88
N ILE A 174 0.29 -5.02 0.21
CA ILE A 174 -0.95 -4.39 0.70
C ILE A 174 -2.08 -5.42 0.74
N ALA A 175 -2.27 -6.17 -0.35
CA ALA A 175 -3.34 -7.15 -0.48
C ALA A 175 -3.23 -8.29 0.55
N GLN A 176 -2.04 -8.83 0.77
CA GLN A 176 -1.81 -9.91 1.75
C GLN A 176 -2.20 -9.48 3.16
N ARG A 177 -1.85 -8.26 3.54
CA ARG A 177 -2.04 -7.73 4.90
C ARG A 177 -3.40 -7.10 5.12
N ALA A 178 -4.04 -6.62 4.06
CA ALA A 178 -5.43 -6.20 4.14
C ALA A 178 -6.35 -7.41 4.30
N SER A 179 -5.95 -8.60 3.86
CA SER A 179 -6.76 -9.83 3.94
C SER A 179 -6.59 -10.62 5.26
N GLU A 180 -5.72 -10.16 6.17
CA GLU A 180 -5.52 -10.68 7.54
C GLU A 180 -6.46 -9.97 8.53
#